data_AF-A0A100WN10-F1
#
_entry.id   AF-A0A100WN10-F1
#
_cell.length_a   1.000
_cell.length_b   1.000
_cell.length_c   1.000
_cell.angle_alpha   90.00
_cell.angle_beta   90.00
_cell.angle_gamma   90.00
#
_symmetry.space_group_name_H-M   'P 1'
#
loop_
_entity.id
_entity.type
_entity.pdbx_description
1 polymer ?
#
loop_
_entity_poly.entity_id
_entity_poly.type
_entity_poly.pdbx_seq_one_letter_code
_entity_poly.pdbx_strand_id
1 'polypeptide(L)'
;MADRHSIQIQEACDDLYCAPLDPVAQANARDLLARLTPVEDERATRRRIRIACDELHDDPNDIDARRALLALLDSISTASRPNVGART
;
A
#
# COMPACT_ATOMS: atom_id res chain seq x y z
N MET A 1 13.86 19.35 -15.71
CA MET A 1 13.40 18.20 -16.53
C MET A 1 12.85 17.19 -15.54
N ALA A 2 11.61 16.72 -15.71
CA ALA A 2 11.07 15.71 -14.79
C ALA A 2 11.89 14.41 -14.96
N ASP A 3 12.25 13.81 -13.84
CA ASP A 3 13.01 12.57 -13.82
C ASP A 3 12.17 11.47 -14.50
N ARG A 4 12.81 10.55 -15.22
CA ARG A 4 12.10 9.51 -16.01
C ARG A 4 11.07 8.73 -15.18
N HIS A 5 11.36 8.48 -13.91
CA HIS A 5 10.44 7.82 -12.98
C HIS A 5 9.21 8.67 -12.64
N SER A 6 9.36 9.99 -12.50
CA SER A 6 8.24 10.89 -12.23
C SER A 6 7.24 10.91 -13.39
N ILE A 7 7.73 10.88 -14.63
CA ILE A 7 6.89 10.80 -15.84
C ILE A 7 6.13 9.47 -15.86
N GLN A 8 6.82 8.35 -15.60
CA GLN A 8 6.19 7.02 -15.58
C GLN A 8 5.09 6.90 -14.51
N ILE A 9 5.31 7.50 -13.33
CA ILE A 9 4.30 7.51 -12.26
C ILE A 9 3.07 8.32 -12.71
N GLN A 10 3.28 9.49 -13.32
CA GLN A 10 2.18 10.31 -13.81
C GLN A 10 1.34 9.57 -14.85
N GLU A 11 1.96 8.98 -15.87
CA GLU A 11 1.26 8.20 -16.90
C GLU A 11 0.45 7.04 -16.30
N ALA A 12 1.06 6.26 -15.39
CA ALA A 12 0.36 5.16 -14.73
C ALA A 12 -0.81 5.62 -13.85
N CYS A 13 -0.68 6.78 -13.20
CA CYS A 13 -1.76 7.39 -12.43
C CYS A 13 -2.89 7.92 -13.33
N ASP A 14 -2.56 8.52 -14.48
CA ASP A 14 -3.54 9.02 -15.44
C ASP A 14 -4.34 7.87 -16.06
N ASP A 15 -3.68 6.76 -16.40
CA ASP A 15 -4.33 5.53 -16.89
C ASP A 15 -5.32 4.98 -15.85
N LEU A 16 -4.90 4.89 -14.58
CA LEU A 16 -5.77 4.46 -13.48
C LEU A 16 -6.91 5.42 -13.20
N TYR A 17 -6.68 6.73 -13.34
CA TYR A 17 -7.71 7.74 -13.16
C TYR A 17 -8.81 7.57 -14.23
N CYS A 18 -8.42 7.28 -15.47
CA CYS A 18 -9.36 7.07 -16.58
C CYS A 18 -10.08 5.72 -16.50
N ALA A 19 -9.39 4.66 -16.06
CA ALA A 19 -9.93 3.29 -16.02
C ALA A 19 -9.56 2.57 -14.71
N PRO A 20 -10.17 2.95 -13.56
CA PRO A 20 -9.74 2.48 -12.24
C PRO A 20 -9.96 0.98 -12.00
N LEU A 21 -10.80 0.33 -12.81
CA LEU A 21 -11.08 -1.10 -12.74
C LEU A 21 -10.42 -1.89 -13.87
N ASP A 22 -9.63 -1.25 -14.74
CA ASP A 22 -8.88 -1.98 -15.77
C ASP A 22 -7.76 -2.78 -15.10
N PRO A 23 -7.77 -4.13 -15.20
CA PRO A 23 -6.76 -4.96 -14.57
C PRO A 23 -5.36 -4.68 -15.10
N VAL A 24 -5.22 -4.20 -16.34
CA VAL A 24 -3.91 -3.88 -16.93
C VAL A 24 -3.34 -2.60 -16.31
N ALA A 25 -4.13 -1.51 -16.26
CA ALA A 25 -3.73 -0.28 -15.59
C ALA A 25 -3.38 -0.51 -14.11
N GLN A 26 -4.18 -1.31 -13.39
CA GLN A 26 -3.90 -1.68 -12.00
C GLN A 26 -2.58 -2.43 -11.84
N ALA A 27 -2.32 -3.45 -12.68
CA ALA A 27 -1.09 -4.22 -12.62
C ALA A 27 0.14 -3.35 -12.92
N ASN A 28 0.07 -2.51 -13.96
CA ASN A 28 1.16 -1.63 -14.36
C ASN A 28 1.52 -0.63 -13.26
N ALA A 29 0.52 0.03 -12.69
CA ALA A 29 0.72 0.98 -11.58
C ALA A 29 1.28 0.27 -10.35
N ARG A 30 0.75 -0.90 -9.99
CA ARG A 30 1.25 -1.69 -8.84
C ARG A 30 2.71 -2.07 -9.02
N ASP A 31 3.09 -2.61 -10.18
CA ASP A 31 4.47 -3.03 -10.46
C ASP A 31 5.44 -1.85 -10.49
N LEU A 32 5.02 -0.71 -11.06
CA LEU A 32 5.83 0.50 -11.07
C LEU A 32 6.07 1.01 -9.65
N LEU A 33 4.99 1.17 -8.86
CA LEU A 33 5.07 1.66 -7.50
C LEU A 33 5.85 0.71 -6.59
N ALA A 34 5.68 -0.60 -6.73
CA ALA A 34 6.43 -1.59 -5.94
C ALA A 34 7.94 -1.54 -6.22
N ARG A 35 8.35 -1.29 -7.48
CA ARG A 35 9.77 -1.16 -7.85
C ARG A 35 10.41 0.12 -7.32
N LEU A 36 9.64 1.21 -7.29
CA LEU A 36 10.15 2.54 -6.93
C LEU A 36 9.99 2.88 -5.45
N THR A 37 9.07 2.20 -4.76
CA THR A 37 8.83 2.42 -3.33
C THR A 37 9.79 1.56 -2.51
N PRO A 38 10.63 2.16 -1.65
CA PRO A 38 11.47 1.40 -0.75
C PRO A 38 10.62 0.50 0.15
N VAL A 39 11.17 -0.66 0.52
CA VAL A 39 10.55 -1.53 1.53
C VAL A 39 10.37 -0.72 2.82
N GLU A 40 9.17 -0.77 3.37
CA GLU A 40 8.85 -0.06 4.59
C GLU A 40 9.63 -0.65 5.77
N ASP A 41 10.34 0.22 6.51
CA ASP A 41 11.02 -0.17 7.74
C ASP A 41 10.01 -0.35 8.89
N GLU A 42 10.29 -1.28 9.80
CA GLU A 42 9.46 -1.63 10.96
C GLU A 42 9.06 -0.38 11.77
N ARG A 43 9.97 0.60 11.86
CA ARG A 43 9.70 1.88 12.54
C ARG A 43 8.58 2.67 11.87
N ALA A 44 8.52 2.69 10.54
CA ALA A 44 7.47 3.37 9.79
C ALA A 44 6.12 2.66 9.97
N THR A 45 6.10 1.32 9.90
CA THR A 45 4.90 0.53 10.16
C THR A 45 4.36 0.78 11.56
N ARG A 46 5.22 0.74 12.60
CA ARG A 46 4.82 1.03 13.98
C ARG A 46 4.27 2.44 14.17
N ARG A 47 4.83 3.42 13.45
CA ARG A 47 4.32 4.80 13.47
C ARG A 47 2.92 4.89 12.85
N ARG A 48 2.68 4.24 11.71
CA ARG A 48 1.37 4.25 11.04
C ARG A 48 0.29 3.57 11.88
N ILE A 49 0.62 2.46 12.55
CA ILE A 49 -0.29 1.81 13.50
C ILE A 49 -0.69 2.76 14.62
N ARG A 50 0.27 3.47 15.22
CA ARG A 50 -0.03 4.43 16.30
C ARG A 50 -1.00 5.51 15.84
N ILE A 51 -0.76 6.10 14.67
CA ILE A 51 -1.64 7.13 14.10
C ILE A 51 -3.06 6.59 13.92
N ALA A 52 -3.23 5.44 13.27
CA ALA A 52 -4.56 4.87 13.07
C ALA A 52 -5.26 4.49 14.39
N CYS A 53 -4.50 4.06 15.41
CA CYS A 53 -5.04 3.83 16.75
C CYS A 53 -5.43 5.12 17.45
N ASP A 54 -4.65 6.20 17.32
CA ASP A 54 -4.96 7.50 17.89
C ASP A 54 -6.24 8.08 17.25
N GLU A 55 -6.36 8.00 15.92
CA GLU A 55 -7.57 8.41 15.19
C GLU A 55 -8.82 7.65 15.66
N LEU A 56 -8.71 6.32 15.88
CA LEU A 56 -9.83 5.51 16.39
C LEU A 56 -10.12 5.69 17.89
N HIS A 57 -9.11 6.11 18.65
CA HIS A 57 -9.29 6.48 20.05
C HIS A 57 -10.09 7.79 20.14
N ASP A 58 -9.81 8.75 19.25
CA ASP A 58 -10.49 10.04 19.19
C ASP A 58 -11.89 9.94 18.55
N ASP A 59 -12.03 9.17 17.46
CA ASP A 59 -13.31 8.83 16.84
C ASP A 59 -13.43 7.32 16.56
N PRO A 60 -14.11 6.57 17.44
CA PRO A 60 -14.33 5.15 17.21
C PRO A 60 -15.33 4.88 16.08
N ASN A 61 -15.86 5.90 15.38
CA ASN A 61 -16.69 5.77 14.19
C ASN A 61 -15.94 5.96 12.87
N ASP A 62 -14.68 6.43 12.89
CA ASP A 62 -13.89 6.67 11.69
C ASP A 62 -13.65 5.36 10.91
N ILE A 63 -14.26 5.29 9.71
CA ILE A 63 -14.19 4.12 8.84
C ILE A 63 -12.86 4.06 8.09
N ASP A 64 -12.27 5.21 7.78
CA ASP A 64 -11.02 5.28 7.03
C ASP A 64 -9.85 4.88 7.94
N ALA A 65 -9.84 5.35 9.19
CA ALA A 65 -8.88 4.91 10.20
C ALA A 65 -8.99 3.40 10.49
N ARG A 66 -10.22 2.85 10.53
CA ARG A 66 -10.44 1.39 10.63
C ARG A 66 -9.86 0.63 9.45
N ARG A 67 -10.14 1.07 8.23
CA ARG A 67 -9.63 0.43 7.00
C ARG A 67 -8.12 0.51 6.94
N ALA A 68 -7.53 1.65 7.29
CA ALA A 68 -6.08 1.84 7.36
C ALA A 68 -5.45 0.88 8.37
N LEU A 69 -6.01 0.78 9.59
CA LEU A 69 -5.51 -0.12 10.62
C LEU A 69 -5.60 -1.59 10.17
N LEU A 70 -6.71 -2.02 9.58
CA LEU A 70 -6.86 -3.38 9.05
C LEU A 70 -5.82 -3.69 7.96
N ALA A 71 -5.64 -2.80 6.99
CA ALA A 71 -4.66 -3.00 5.92
C ALA A 71 -3.22 -3.13 6.46
N LEU A 72 -2.87 -2.33 7.47
CA LEU A 72 -1.56 -2.42 8.14
C LEU A 72 -1.39 -3.77 8.84
N LEU A 73 -2.39 -4.26 9.58
CA LEU A 73 -2.34 -5.54 10.29
C LEU A 73 -2.24 -6.73 9.31
N ASP A 74 -2.99 -6.70 8.20
CA ASP A 74 -2.93 -7.73 7.16
C ASP A 74 -1.55 -7.77 6.49
N SER A 75 -0.97 -6.60 6.20
CA SER A 75 0.38 -6.52 5.62
C SER A 75 1.44 -7.19 6.51
N ILE A 76 1.38 -6.97 7.83
CA ILE A 76 2.30 -7.58 8.80
C ILE A 76 2.09 -9.09 8.90
N SER A 77 0.84 -9.55 8.86
CA SER A 77 0.50 -10.97 8.86
C SER A 77 1.06 -11.68 7.62
N THR A 78 0.94 -11.07 6.44
CA THR A 78 1.53 -11.62 5.21
C THR A 78 3.05 -11.62 5.22
N ALA A 79 3.70 -10.59 5.78
CA ALA A 79 5.15 -10.54 5.95
C ALA A 79 5.67 -11.54 7.00
N SER A 80 4.89 -11.82 8.05
CA SER A 80 5.25 -12.75 9.13
C SER A 80 4.99 -14.22 8.79
N ARG A 81 4.30 -14.55 7.70
CA ARG A 81 4.19 -15.93 7.23
C ARG A 81 5.45 -16.28 6.45
N PRO A 82 6.42 -17.04 7.02
CA PRO A 82 7.39 -17.72 6.16
C PRO A 82 6.58 -18.65 5.26
N ASN A 83 6.92 -18.68 3.98
CA ASN A 83 6.32 -19.54 2.96
C ASN A 83 6.41 -21.02 3.38
N VAL A 84 5.41 -21.52 4.12
CA VAL A 84 5.22 -22.95 4.41
C VAL A 84 4.30 -23.48 3.32
N GLY A 85 4.87 -23.88 2.19
CA GLY A 85 4.05 -24.39 1.09
C GLY A 85 4.75 -24.70 -0.23
N ALA A 86 6.02 -25.10 -0.24
CA ALA A 86 6.63 -25.79 -1.38
C ALA A 86 7.01 -27.23 -0.97
N ARG A 87 5.99 -28.08 -0.85
CA ARG A 87 6.03 -29.56 -0.78
C ARG A 87 4.71 -29.98 -1.43
N THR A 88 4.61 -30.80 -2.47
CA THR A 88 5.51 -31.79 -3.09
C THR A 88 5.08 -31.91 -4.56
#